data_AF-A0A7C5X2L6-F1
#
_entry.id   AF-A0A7C5X2L6-F1
#
_cell.length_a   1.000
_cell.length_b   1.000
_cell.length_c   1.000
_cell.angle_alpha   90.00
_cell.angle_beta   90.00
_cell.angle_gamma   90.00
#
_symmetry.space_group_name_H-M   'P 1'
#
loop_
_entity.id
_entity.type
_entity.pdbx_description
1 polymer ?
#
loop_
_entity_poly.entity_id
_entity_poly.type
_entity_poly.pdbx_seq_one_letter_code
_entity_poly.pdbx_strand_id
1 'polypeptide(L)'
;MEFTQYLLQPALFTELPPRWEEIFGRRAPLAVEIGFGNGEFLVEMAKKHAEWDWVGFETSLTCIVKTGRKLAQSGIQNVRLVLLDGKFGLRELFPDGSVLRVHVNFPCPWPKSRHAERRLVDEDFAQTLRAVLLPQGEFHLVTDALWYAEEAARKLSEAGLGVQGPFPLSEGGPGTRYERKWRSRGLSIWGLVASSLTPGKVERIAEGAMPHAKVAVKFCPERIRTLSGLKEVWPEGAFVVKEVFLSPEGKTALLRTFSSDRGFSQHFFIVVSEYGDGLLVQLDSASVPFRTPAVKRAVFSVAKALEAG
;
A
#
# COMPACT_ATOMS: atom_id res chain seq x y z
N MET A 1 -2.61 16.31 -20.83
CA MET A 1 -1.84 16.20 -19.58
C MET A 1 -2.84 16.11 -18.42
N GLU A 2 -3.69 15.07 -18.42
CA GLU A 2 -4.99 15.09 -17.73
C GLU A 2 -5.18 13.90 -16.76
N PHE A 3 -4.18 13.02 -16.63
CA PHE A 3 -4.26 11.84 -15.78
C PHE A 3 -3.87 12.14 -14.32
N THR A 4 -3.12 13.22 -14.07
CA THR A 4 -2.60 13.57 -12.74
C THR A 4 -3.69 13.96 -11.77
N GLN A 5 -4.84 14.45 -12.24
CA GLN A 5 -6.02 14.72 -11.40
C GLN A 5 -6.55 13.47 -10.67
N TYR A 6 -6.27 12.29 -11.22
CA TYR A 6 -6.67 11.02 -10.59
C TYR A 6 -5.65 10.53 -9.58
N LEU A 7 -4.40 10.99 -9.65
CA LEU A 7 -3.32 10.45 -8.83
C LEU A 7 -3.34 11.07 -7.42
N LEU A 8 -3.36 10.23 -6.40
CA LEU A 8 -3.11 10.64 -5.02
C LEU A 8 -1.71 10.23 -4.58
N GLN A 9 -1.14 11.04 -3.69
CA GLN A 9 0.14 10.78 -3.03
C GLN A 9 -0.06 10.79 -1.50
N PRO A 10 -0.62 9.71 -0.91
CA PRO A 10 -1.02 9.72 0.50
C PRO A 10 0.14 9.89 1.49
N ALA A 11 1.39 9.62 1.07
CA ALA A 11 2.56 9.89 1.89
C ALA A 11 2.76 11.39 2.18
N LEU A 12 2.18 12.28 1.36
CA LEU A 12 2.18 13.74 1.59
C LEU A 12 1.05 14.22 2.50
N PHE A 13 0.10 13.35 2.87
CA PHE A 13 -1.01 13.75 3.72
C PHE A 13 -0.54 13.97 5.15
N THR A 14 -1.08 14.99 5.82
CA THR A 14 -0.73 15.28 7.22
C THR A 14 -1.28 14.22 8.16
N GLU A 15 -2.49 13.72 7.87
CA GLU A 15 -3.25 12.76 8.67
C GLU A 15 -3.70 11.58 7.80
N LEU A 16 -3.73 10.40 8.41
CA LEU A 16 -4.26 9.16 7.83
C LEU A 16 -5.18 8.50 8.86
N PRO A 17 -6.30 7.88 8.44
CA PRO A 17 -6.89 7.93 7.10
C PRO A 17 -7.31 9.36 6.68
N PRO A 18 -7.25 9.71 5.38
CA PRO A 18 -7.73 11.01 4.92
C PRO A 18 -9.26 11.11 4.96
N ARG A 19 -9.77 12.35 4.93
CA ARG A 19 -11.20 12.62 4.73
C ARG A 19 -11.57 12.45 3.25
N TRP A 20 -12.03 11.25 2.90
CA TRP A 20 -12.37 10.90 1.51
C TRP A 20 -13.42 11.84 0.88
N GLU A 21 -14.37 12.34 1.65
CA GLU A 21 -15.38 13.26 1.15
C GLU A 21 -14.80 14.60 0.66
N GLU A 22 -13.68 15.04 1.24
CA GLU A 22 -12.96 16.25 0.79
C GLU A 22 -12.16 15.96 -0.49
N ILE A 23 -11.58 14.76 -0.61
CA ILE A 23 -10.82 14.34 -1.80
C ILE A 23 -11.73 14.21 -3.03
N PHE A 24 -12.94 13.67 -2.84
CA PHE A 24 -13.92 13.49 -3.90
C PHE A 24 -14.86 14.70 -4.07
N GLY A 25 -14.91 15.60 -3.09
CA GLY A 25 -15.82 16.76 -3.09
C GLY A 25 -17.29 16.38 -2.89
N ARG A 26 -17.57 15.16 -2.40
CA ARG A 26 -18.91 14.63 -2.16
C ARG A 26 -18.87 13.49 -1.14
N ARG A 27 -20.04 13.13 -0.59
CA ARG A 27 -20.19 11.95 0.26
C ARG A 27 -20.85 10.82 -0.51
N ALA A 28 -20.12 9.74 -0.74
CA ALA A 28 -20.59 8.54 -1.42
C ALA A 28 -19.97 7.27 -0.81
N PRO A 29 -20.56 6.07 -1.04
CA PRO A 29 -19.94 4.82 -0.64
C PRO A 29 -18.57 4.62 -1.32
N LEU A 30 -17.59 4.13 -0.55
CA LEU A 30 -16.26 3.86 -1.05
C LEU A 30 -16.14 2.43 -1.58
N ALA A 31 -15.58 2.28 -2.77
CA ALA A 31 -15.20 1.01 -3.36
C ALA A 31 -13.72 1.00 -3.71
N VAL A 32 -13.07 -0.16 -3.59
CA VAL A 32 -11.64 -0.32 -3.79
C VAL A 32 -11.37 -1.41 -4.81
N GLU A 33 -10.43 -1.19 -5.73
CA GLU A 33 -9.80 -2.27 -6.49
C GLU A 33 -8.30 -2.35 -6.13
N ILE A 34 -7.85 -3.51 -5.66
CA ILE A 34 -6.44 -3.77 -5.40
C ILE A 34 -5.84 -4.53 -6.59
N GLY A 35 -4.78 -3.96 -7.17
CA GLY A 35 -4.09 -4.54 -8.33
C GLY A 35 -4.89 -4.38 -9.62
N PHE A 36 -5.39 -3.17 -9.90
CA PHE A 36 -6.27 -2.92 -11.04
C PHE A 36 -5.62 -3.16 -12.42
N GLY A 37 -4.28 -3.30 -12.50
CA GLY A 37 -3.58 -3.56 -13.74
C GLY A 37 -3.85 -2.49 -14.81
N ASN A 38 -4.40 -2.89 -15.96
CA ASN A 38 -4.72 -1.92 -17.02
C ASN A 38 -6.02 -1.13 -16.78
N GLY A 39 -6.66 -1.29 -15.62
CA GLY A 39 -7.82 -0.52 -15.16
C GLY A 39 -9.12 -0.77 -15.93
N GLU A 40 -9.24 -1.89 -16.64
CA GLU A 40 -10.46 -2.20 -17.41
C GLU A 40 -11.66 -2.38 -16.48
N PHE A 41 -11.51 -3.18 -15.42
CA PHE A 41 -12.54 -3.37 -14.41
C PHE A 41 -12.86 -2.06 -13.69
N LEU A 42 -11.84 -1.37 -13.14
CA LEU A 42 -12.03 -0.08 -12.46
C LEU A 42 -12.83 0.93 -13.29
N VAL A 43 -12.45 1.11 -14.56
CA VAL A 43 -13.09 2.08 -15.45
C VAL A 43 -14.53 1.67 -15.76
N GLU A 44 -14.78 0.39 -16.00
CA GLU A 44 -16.13 -0.12 -16.27
C GLU A 44 -17.04 0.00 -15.05
N MET A 45 -16.54 -0.36 -13.88
CA MET A 45 -17.29 -0.30 -12.62
C MET A 45 -17.55 1.13 -12.17
N ALA A 46 -16.58 2.04 -12.34
CA ALA A 46 -16.78 3.46 -12.06
C ALA A 46 -17.87 4.09 -12.94
N LYS A 47 -18.02 3.64 -14.21
CA LYS A 47 -19.12 4.06 -15.09
C LYS A 47 -20.46 3.48 -14.65
N LYS A 48 -20.49 2.20 -14.31
CA LYS A 48 -21.71 1.48 -13.89
C LYS A 48 -22.24 1.99 -12.54
N HIS A 49 -21.33 2.36 -11.64
CA HIS A 49 -21.63 2.83 -10.29
C HIS A 49 -21.12 4.26 -10.08
N ALA A 50 -21.72 5.21 -10.81
CA ALA A 50 -21.39 6.64 -10.70
C ALA A 50 -21.73 7.21 -9.31
N GLU A 51 -22.60 6.54 -8.57
CA GLU A 51 -23.00 6.83 -7.20
C GLU A 51 -21.95 6.42 -6.15
N TRP A 52 -20.90 5.69 -6.51
CA TRP A 52 -19.80 5.31 -5.62
C TRP A 52 -18.51 6.06 -5.96
N ASP A 53 -17.64 6.18 -4.96
CA ASP A 53 -16.28 6.70 -5.12
C ASP A 53 -15.27 5.54 -5.08
N TRP A 54 -14.45 5.45 -6.12
CA TRP A 54 -13.54 4.33 -6.36
C TRP A 54 -12.09 4.70 -6.08
N VAL A 55 -11.38 3.83 -5.38
CA VAL A 55 -9.93 3.96 -5.14
C VAL A 55 -9.21 2.74 -5.70
N GLY A 56 -8.34 2.97 -6.67
CA GLY A 56 -7.53 1.92 -7.30
C GLY A 56 -6.10 1.91 -6.76
N PHE A 57 -5.65 0.77 -6.24
CA PHE A 57 -4.25 0.53 -5.86
C PHE A 57 -3.51 -0.25 -6.93
N GLU A 58 -2.31 0.20 -7.28
CA GLU A 58 -1.42 -0.49 -8.21
C GLU A 58 0.04 -0.13 -7.91
N THR A 59 0.96 -1.04 -8.19
CA THR A 59 2.42 -0.86 -7.97
C THR A 59 3.16 -0.49 -9.25
N SER A 60 2.52 -0.64 -10.42
CA SER A 60 3.08 -0.23 -11.71
C SER A 60 2.68 1.19 -12.09
N LEU A 61 3.66 2.11 -12.16
CA LEU A 61 3.46 3.47 -12.66
C LEU A 61 2.89 3.48 -14.10
N THR A 62 3.33 2.53 -14.93
CA THR A 62 2.82 2.38 -16.29
C THR A 62 1.31 2.12 -16.30
N CYS A 63 0.82 1.27 -15.40
CA CYS A 63 -0.60 0.99 -15.24
C CYS A 63 -1.38 2.21 -14.75
N ILE A 64 -0.87 2.93 -13.74
CA ILE A 64 -1.44 4.19 -13.23
C ILE A 64 -1.63 5.20 -14.38
N VAL A 65 -0.59 5.45 -15.17
CA VAL A 65 -0.64 6.42 -16.28
C VAL A 65 -1.64 5.98 -17.36
N LYS A 66 -1.66 4.70 -17.73
CA LYS A 66 -2.60 4.18 -18.73
C LYS A 66 -4.04 4.31 -18.25
N THR A 67 -4.33 3.89 -17.02
CA THR A 67 -5.68 3.96 -16.44
C THR A 67 -6.14 5.41 -16.27
N GLY A 68 -5.29 6.29 -15.75
CA GLY A 68 -5.63 7.70 -15.60
C GLY A 68 -5.94 8.39 -16.94
N ARG A 69 -5.25 8.01 -18.04
CA ARG A 69 -5.61 8.49 -19.39
C ARG A 69 -6.99 7.98 -19.85
N LYS A 70 -7.31 6.71 -19.59
CA LYS A 70 -8.64 6.15 -19.92
C LYS A 70 -9.76 6.82 -19.14
N LEU A 71 -9.52 7.13 -17.86
CA LEU A 71 -10.45 7.86 -17.01
C LEU A 71 -10.71 9.26 -17.56
N ALA A 72 -9.64 10.01 -17.88
CA ALA A 72 -9.72 11.35 -18.48
C ALA A 72 -10.52 11.34 -19.79
N GLN A 73 -10.16 10.43 -20.72
CA GLN A 73 -10.84 10.27 -22.00
C GLN A 73 -12.32 9.89 -21.85
N SER A 74 -12.70 9.24 -20.75
CA SER A 74 -14.08 8.84 -20.47
C SER A 74 -14.85 9.86 -19.62
N GLY A 75 -14.22 10.97 -19.22
CA GLY A 75 -14.84 11.98 -18.35
C GLY A 75 -15.24 11.46 -16.95
N ILE A 76 -14.65 10.35 -16.49
CA ILE A 76 -14.96 9.76 -15.18
C ILE A 76 -14.34 10.63 -14.09
N GLN A 77 -15.07 10.94 -13.02
CA GLN A 77 -14.57 11.84 -11.95
C GLN A 77 -14.53 11.17 -10.55
N ASN A 78 -15.26 10.06 -10.39
CA ASN A 78 -15.41 9.30 -9.14
C ASN A 78 -14.32 8.24 -8.95
N VAL A 79 -13.11 8.46 -9.46
CA VAL A 79 -11.97 7.54 -9.28
C VAL A 79 -10.75 8.29 -8.77
N ARG A 80 -10.01 7.67 -7.85
CA ARG A 80 -8.65 8.07 -7.48
C ARG A 80 -7.71 6.87 -7.59
N LEU A 81 -6.50 7.11 -8.05
CA LEU A 81 -5.47 6.11 -8.30
C LEU A 81 -4.31 6.34 -7.32
N VAL A 82 -3.80 5.27 -6.73
CA VAL A 82 -2.73 5.33 -5.74
C VAL A 82 -1.63 4.34 -6.14
N LEU A 83 -0.41 4.86 -6.33
CA LEU A 83 0.78 4.05 -6.58
C LEU A 83 1.29 3.49 -5.24
N LEU A 84 0.74 2.36 -4.79
CA LEU A 84 0.99 1.81 -3.45
C LEU A 84 0.65 0.31 -3.40
N ASP A 85 1.28 -0.42 -2.46
CA ASP A 85 0.84 -1.77 -2.10
C ASP A 85 -0.60 -1.72 -1.57
N GLY A 86 -1.48 -2.53 -2.16
CA GLY A 86 -2.90 -2.48 -1.83
C GLY A 86 -3.25 -2.98 -0.43
N LYS A 87 -2.45 -3.89 0.17
CA LYS A 87 -2.69 -4.34 1.55
C LYS A 87 -2.42 -3.21 2.53
N PHE A 88 -1.26 -2.56 2.36
CA PHE A 88 -0.89 -1.39 3.14
C PHE A 88 -1.87 -0.22 2.91
N GLY A 89 -2.19 0.08 1.65
CA GLY A 89 -3.12 1.15 1.30
C GLY A 89 -4.51 0.95 1.88
N LEU A 90 -5.06 -0.27 1.84
CA LEU A 90 -6.36 -0.57 2.42
C LEU A 90 -6.38 -0.34 3.94
N ARG A 91 -5.34 -0.77 4.64
CA ARG A 91 -5.23 -0.61 6.11
C ARG A 91 -5.09 0.85 6.52
N GLU A 92 -4.18 1.58 5.90
CA GLU A 92 -3.79 2.92 6.36
C GLU A 92 -4.72 4.02 5.85
N LEU A 93 -5.36 3.84 4.68
CA LEU A 93 -6.10 4.93 4.03
C LEU A 93 -7.61 4.88 4.22
N PHE A 94 -8.16 3.84 4.84
CA PHE A 94 -9.61 3.73 5.04
C PHE A 94 -9.94 3.64 6.52
N PRO A 95 -10.85 4.47 7.05
CA PRO A 95 -11.39 4.28 8.39
C PRO A 95 -12.06 2.91 8.57
N ASP A 96 -12.17 2.44 9.80
CA ASP A 96 -12.93 1.22 10.12
C ASP A 96 -14.40 1.41 9.71
N GLY A 97 -15.02 0.39 9.11
CA GLY A 97 -16.41 0.43 8.67
C GLY A 97 -16.72 1.52 7.64
N SER A 98 -15.83 1.77 6.68
CA SER A 98 -16.00 2.84 5.68
C SER A 98 -16.09 2.35 4.24
N VAL A 99 -15.69 1.10 3.96
CA VAL A 99 -15.60 0.56 2.60
C VAL A 99 -16.80 -0.32 2.30
N LEU A 100 -17.54 0.01 1.24
CA LEU A 100 -18.67 -0.79 0.77
C LEU A 100 -18.19 -2.06 0.07
N ARG A 101 -17.16 -1.93 -0.78
CA ARG A 101 -16.69 -3.06 -1.59
C ARG A 101 -15.19 -3.03 -1.84
N VAL A 102 -14.55 -4.20 -1.74
CA VAL A 102 -13.15 -4.41 -2.13
C VAL A 102 -13.11 -5.47 -3.23
N HIS A 103 -12.47 -5.17 -4.34
CA HIS A 103 -12.27 -6.08 -5.46
C HIS A 103 -10.80 -6.43 -5.64
N VAL A 104 -10.54 -7.71 -5.89
CA VAL A 104 -9.24 -8.25 -6.28
C VAL A 104 -9.44 -9.22 -7.42
N ASN A 105 -8.87 -8.88 -8.59
CA ASN A 105 -9.04 -9.65 -9.81
C ASN A 105 -7.70 -10.26 -10.25
N PHE A 106 -7.64 -11.59 -10.29
CA PHE A 106 -6.48 -12.39 -10.72
C PHE A 106 -5.16 -12.03 -10.01
N PRO A 107 -5.13 -12.03 -8.66
CA PRO A 107 -3.90 -11.75 -7.93
C PRO A 107 -2.88 -12.87 -8.16
N CYS A 108 -1.58 -12.56 -8.07
CA CYS A 108 -0.55 -13.58 -8.20
C CYS A 108 -0.69 -14.63 -7.06
N PRO A 109 -0.91 -15.92 -7.38
CA PRO A 109 -1.30 -16.88 -6.35
C PRO A 109 -0.09 -17.41 -5.55
N TRP A 110 1.14 -17.26 -6.04
CA TRP A 110 2.37 -17.77 -5.41
C TRP A 110 2.27 -19.25 -4.96
N PRO A 111 2.37 -20.21 -5.89
CA PRO A 111 2.05 -21.62 -5.62
C PRO A 111 3.01 -22.32 -4.65
N LYS A 112 4.25 -21.84 -4.52
CA LYS A 112 5.24 -22.47 -3.64
C LYS A 112 5.00 -22.03 -2.20
N SER A 113 4.91 -22.98 -1.25
CA SER A 113 4.64 -22.69 0.17
C SER A 113 5.64 -21.73 0.81
N ARG A 114 6.91 -21.77 0.37
CA ARG A 114 7.96 -20.81 0.80
C ARG A 114 7.72 -19.35 0.38
N HIS A 115 6.67 -19.08 -0.40
CA HIS A 115 6.24 -17.75 -0.83
C HIS A 115 4.84 -17.42 -0.31
N ALA A 116 4.32 -18.16 0.66
CA ALA A 116 2.97 -17.96 1.19
C ALA A 116 2.76 -16.55 1.75
N GLU A 117 3.82 -15.93 2.28
CA GLU A 117 3.86 -14.56 2.78
C GLU A 117 3.63 -13.49 1.69
N ARG A 118 3.78 -13.86 0.41
CA ARG A 118 3.58 -12.97 -0.73
C ARG A 118 2.15 -12.99 -1.26
N ARG A 119 1.33 -13.92 -0.78
CA ARG A 119 -0.08 -14.01 -1.17
C ARG A 119 -0.82 -12.79 -0.65
N LEU A 120 -1.79 -12.32 -1.42
CA LEU A 120 -2.58 -11.16 -1.01
C LEU A 120 -3.43 -11.51 0.21
N VAL A 121 -4.21 -12.60 0.11
CA VAL A 121 -5.03 -13.08 1.23
C VAL A 121 -4.16 -13.85 2.23
N ASP A 122 -3.71 -13.12 3.24
CA ASP A 122 -3.12 -13.60 4.48
C ASP A 122 -4.00 -13.21 5.69
N GLU A 123 -3.54 -13.54 6.90
CA GLU A 123 -4.28 -13.26 8.14
C GLU A 123 -4.44 -11.75 8.37
N ASP A 124 -3.37 -10.96 8.20
CA ASP A 124 -3.39 -9.51 8.36
C ASP A 124 -4.36 -8.83 7.38
N PHE A 125 -4.38 -9.29 6.13
CA PHE A 125 -5.31 -8.79 5.12
C PHE A 125 -6.75 -9.14 5.46
N ALA A 126 -7.02 -10.36 5.94
CA ALA A 126 -8.36 -10.78 6.36
C ALA A 126 -8.86 -9.96 7.56
N GLN A 127 -8.00 -9.67 8.53
CA GLN A 127 -8.34 -8.77 9.65
C GLN A 127 -8.57 -7.33 9.17
N THR A 128 -7.74 -6.85 8.25
CA THR A 128 -7.93 -5.53 7.64
C THR A 128 -9.28 -5.44 6.94
N LEU A 129 -9.66 -6.44 6.13
CA LEU A 129 -10.96 -6.50 5.48
C LEU A 129 -12.11 -6.43 6.50
N ARG A 130 -12.05 -7.25 7.55
CA ARG A 130 -13.07 -7.24 8.61
C ARG A 130 -13.21 -5.88 9.28
N ALA A 131 -12.11 -5.15 9.45
CA ALA A 131 -12.11 -3.82 10.06
C ALA A 131 -12.66 -2.74 9.12
N VAL A 132 -12.20 -2.67 7.87
CA VAL A 132 -12.51 -1.54 6.98
C VAL A 132 -13.85 -1.68 6.27
N LEU A 133 -14.35 -2.90 6.07
CA LEU A 133 -15.65 -3.12 5.43
C LEU A 133 -16.79 -2.60 6.31
N LEU A 134 -17.74 -1.90 5.69
CA LEU A 134 -19.04 -1.59 6.28
C LEU A 134 -19.74 -2.87 6.75
N PRO A 135 -20.70 -2.80 7.70
CA PRO A 135 -21.62 -3.91 7.94
C PRO A 135 -22.26 -4.34 6.62
N GLN A 136 -22.18 -5.64 6.29
CA GLN A 136 -22.61 -6.21 5.00
C GLN A 136 -21.83 -5.71 3.76
N GLY A 137 -20.77 -4.94 3.94
CA GLY A 137 -19.79 -4.66 2.89
C GLY A 137 -19.06 -5.93 2.47
N GLU A 138 -18.61 -5.97 1.22
CA GLU A 138 -18.14 -7.20 0.59
C GLU A 138 -16.72 -7.10 0.03
N PHE A 139 -15.96 -8.16 0.22
CA PHE A 139 -14.75 -8.48 -0.50
C PHE A 139 -15.07 -9.47 -1.62
N HIS A 140 -14.64 -9.16 -2.84
CA HIS A 140 -14.81 -9.98 -4.03
C HIS A 140 -13.43 -10.37 -4.56
N LEU A 141 -13.14 -11.66 -4.57
CA LEU A 141 -11.94 -12.24 -5.17
C LEU A 141 -12.32 -13.04 -6.42
N VAL A 142 -11.63 -12.76 -7.52
CA VAL A 142 -11.69 -13.58 -8.74
C VAL A 142 -10.31 -14.13 -9.05
N THR A 143 -10.20 -15.43 -9.32
CA THR A 143 -8.92 -16.10 -9.61
C THR A 143 -9.08 -17.29 -10.56
N ASP A 144 -8.01 -17.65 -11.25
CA ASP A 144 -7.89 -18.87 -12.08
C ASP A 144 -7.33 -20.06 -11.29
N ALA A 145 -7.00 -19.89 -10.02
CA ALA A 145 -6.44 -20.92 -9.15
C ALA A 145 -7.41 -21.35 -8.04
N LEU A 146 -8.09 -22.49 -8.22
CA LEU A 146 -9.05 -23.04 -7.23
C LEU A 146 -8.43 -23.17 -5.83
N TRP A 147 -7.26 -23.81 -5.73
CA TRP A 147 -6.56 -24.01 -4.46
C TRP A 147 -6.28 -22.69 -3.71
N TYR A 148 -6.03 -21.60 -4.46
CA TYR A 148 -5.80 -20.29 -3.87
C TYR A 148 -7.10 -19.68 -3.36
N ALA A 149 -8.20 -19.87 -4.08
CA ALA A 149 -9.52 -19.44 -3.65
C ALA A 149 -9.98 -20.21 -2.40
N GLU A 150 -9.69 -21.52 -2.30
CA GLU A 150 -9.97 -22.35 -1.12
C GLU A 150 -9.13 -21.88 0.10
N GLU A 151 -7.84 -21.61 -0.10
CA GLU A 151 -6.99 -21.06 0.98
C GLU A 151 -7.48 -19.69 1.44
N ALA A 152 -7.86 -18.82 0.51
CA ALA A 152 -8.42 -17.51 0.82
C ALA A 152 -9.74 -17.64 1.60
N ALA A 153 -10.64 -18.52 1.17
CA ALA A 153 -11.91 -18.79 1.85
C ALA A 153 -11.69 -19.20 3.31
N ARG A 154 -10.73 -20.09 3.56
CA ARG A 154 -10.38 -20.55 4.91
C ARG A 154 -9.88 -19.39 5.78
N LYS A 155 -8.91 -18.60 5.32
CA LYS A 155 -8.35 -17.47 6.09
C LYS A 155 -9.37 -16.38 6.40
N LEU A 156 -10.24 -16.08 5.44
CA LEU A 156 -11.32 -15.09 5.63
C LEU A 156 -12.34 -15.58 6.66
N SER A 157 -12.70 -16.87 6.61
CA SER A 157 -13.58 -17.50 7.61
C SER A 157 -12.95 -17.52 9.00
N GLU A 158 -11.66 -17.89 9.11
CA GLU A 158 -10.90 -17.86 10.37
C GLU A 158 -10.83 -16.45 10.98
N ALA A 159 -10.81 -15.40 10.16
CA ALA A 159 -10.87 -14.01 10.61
C ALA A 159 -12.27 -13.55 11.09
N GLY A 160 -13.31 -14.37 10.85
CA GLY A 160 -14.69 -14.09 11.24
C GLY A 160 -15.55 -13.40 10.16
N LEU A 161 -15.14 -13.46 8.89
CA LEU A 161 -15.95 -12.99 7.76
C LEU A 161 -16.92 -14.09 7.32
N GLY A 162 -18.12 -13.70 6.85
CA GLY A 162 -19.04 -14.64 6.22
C GLY A 162 -18.58 -14.92 4.79
N VAL A 163 -18.33 -16.18 4.43
CA VAL A 163 -17.70 -16.55 3.16
C VAL A 163 -18.67 -17.35 2.27
N GLN A 164 -18.73 -16.99 0.99
CA GLN A 164 -19.45 -17.71 -0.06
C GLN A 164 -18.48 -18.08 -1.19
N GLY A 165 -18.39 -19.38 -1.48
CA GLY A 165 -17.49 -19.93 -2.48
C GLY A 165 -16.28 -20.69 -1.89
N PRO A 166 -15.29 -21.04 -2.73
CA PRO A 166 -15.20 -20.66 -4.14
C PRO A 166 -16.29 -21.31 -5.00
N PHE A 167 -16.81 -20.57 -5.98
CA PHE A 167 -17.77 -21.06 -6.96
C PHE A 167 -17.27 -20.81 -8.39
N PRO A 168 -17.60 -21.68 -9.35
CA PRO A 168 -17.20 -21.48 -10.73
C PRO A 168 -17.95 -20.28 -11.32
N LEU A 169 -17.21 -19.39 -12.01
CA LEU A 169 -17.76 -18.30 -12.79
C LEU A 169 -17.92 -18.75 -14.25
N SER A 170 -18.99 -19.47 -14.55
CA SER A 170 -19.29 -19.99 -15.89
C SER A 170 -19.60 -18.88 -16.90
N GLU A 171 -20.35 -17.85 -16.47
CA GLU A 171 -20.70 -16.67 -17.25
C GLU A 171 -20.46 -15.38 -16.43
N GLY A 172 -20.21 -14.26 -17.11
CA GLY A 172 -19.88 -12.98 -16.45
C GLY A 172 -18.48 -12.97 -15.80
N GLY A 173 -18.14 -11.89 -15.08
CA GLY A 173 -16.86 -11.72 -14.41
C GLY A 173 -16.31 -10.29 -14.52
N PRO A 174 -15.05 -10.05 -14.11
CA PRO A 174 -14.45 -8.72 -14.11
C PRO A 174 -14.31 -8.03 -15.48
N GLY A 175 -14.60 -8.72 -16.59
CA GLY A 175 -14.51 -8.14 -17.93
C GLY A 175 -13.10 -7.75 -18.34
N THR A 176 -12.06 -8.32 -17.70
CA THR A 176 -10.67 -7.95 -18.00
C THR A 176 -10.14 -8.67 -19.24
N ARG A 177 -9.08 -8.14 -19.85
CA ARG A 177 -8.34 -8.79 -20.93
C ARG A 177 -7.75 -10.12 -20.48
N TYR A 178 -7.34 -10.23 -19.22
CA TYR A 178 -6.86 -11.48 -18.64
C TYR A 178 -8.00 -12.51 -18.65
N GLU A 179 -9.15 -12.16 -18.11
CA GLU A 179 -10.33 -13.04 -18.11
C GLU A 179 -10.69 -13.51 -19.52
N ARG A 180 -10.84 -12.59 -20.48
CA ARG A 180 -11.18 -12.93 -21.88
C ARG A 180 -10.18 -13.93 -22.47
N LYS A 181 -8.88 -13.75 -22.21
CA LYS A 181 -7.82 -14.65 -22.69
C LYS A 181 -7.85 -16.02 -22.00
N TRP A 182 -8.28 -16.09 -20.73
CA TRP A 182 -8.37 -17.35 -19.99
C TRP A 182 -9.60 -18.16 -20.41
N ARG A 183 -10.75 -17.48 -20.55
CA ARG A 183 -11.97 -18.07 -21.10
C ARG A 183 -11.75 -18.58 -22.52
N SER A 184 -11.04 -17.85 -23.38
CA SER A 184 -10.74 -18.31 -24.74
C SER A 184 -9.83 -19.56 -24.79
N ARG A 185 -9.22 -19.94 -23.67
CA ARG A 185 -8.42 -21.15 -23.50
C ARG A 185 -9.16 -22.28 -22.78
N GLY A 186 -10.45 -22.08 -22.46
CA GLY A 186 -11.25 -23.05 -21.70
C GLY A 186 -10.81 -23.22 -20.25
N LEU A 187 -10.07 -22.25 -19.68
CA LEU A 187 -9.62 -22.31 -18.28
C LEU A 187 -10.76 -21.89 -17.34
N SER A 188 -10.93 -22.65 -16.25
CA SER A 188 -11.90 -22.33 -15.21
C SER A 188 -11.50 -21.07 -14.43
N ILE A 189 -12.51 -20.28 -14.06
CA ILE A 189 -12.38 -19.07 -13.26
C ILE A 189 -13.28 -19.23 -12.04
N TRP A 190 -12.78 -18.80 -10.88
CA TRP A 190 -13.40 -19.00 -9.59
C TRP A 190 -13.66 -17.65 -8.93
N GLY A 191 -14.86 -17.52 -8.36
CA GLY A 191 -15.29 -16.38 -7.56
C GLY A 191 -15.36 -16.75 -6.09
N LEU A 192 -15.04 -15.81 -5.22
CA LEU A 192 -15.17 -15.89 -3.77
C LEU A 192 -15.67 -14.55 -3.25
N VAL A 193 -16.71 -14.58 -2.41
CA VAL A 193 -17.25 -13.38 -1.75
C VAL A 193 -17.11 -13.55 -0.25
N ALA A 194 -16.61 -12.52 0.44
CA ALA A 194 -16.59 -12.46 1.89
C ALA A 194 -17.25 -11.18 2.39
N SER A 195 -18.08 -11.26 3.42
CA SER A 195 -18.82 -10.12 3.97
C SER A 195 -18.50 -9.89 5.45
N SER A 196 -18.45 -8.63 5.87
CA SER A 196 -18.28 -8.31 7.29
C SER A 196 -19.58 -8.55 8.06
N LEU A 197 -19.50 -9.47 9.04
CA LEU A 197 -20.63 -9.82 9.93
C LEU A 197 -20.60 -9.03 11.24
N THR A 198 -19.42 -8.61 11.69
CA THR A 198 -19.22 -7.85 12.94
C THR A 198 -18.17 -6.77 12.72
N PRO A 199 -18.32 -5.59 13.34
CA PRO A 199 -17.31 -4.54 13.27
C PRO A 199 -15.94 -5.05 13.78
N GLY A 200 -14.91 -4.90 12.95
CA GLY A 200 -13.52 -5.09 13.34
C GLY A 200 -12.83 -3.76 13.65
N LYS A 201 -11.58 -3.85 14.13
CA LYS A 201 -10.65 -2.72 14.19
C LYS A 201 -9.29 -3.17 13.67
N VAL A 202 -8.57 -2.24 13.05
CA VAL A 202 -7.19 -2.49 12.62
C VAL A 202 -6.27 -1.38 13.10
N GLU A 203 -5.10 -1.77 13.57
CA GLU A 203 -4.05 -0.82 13.94
C GLU A 203 -3.38 -0.26 12.68
N ARG A 204 -3.24 1.06 12.65
CA ARG A 204 -2.56 1.81 11.59
C ARG A 204 -1.20 2.25 12.09
N ILE A 205 -0.20 2.16 11.23
CA ILE A 205 1.21 2.38 11.61
C ILE A 205 1.84 3.58 10.90
N ALA A 206 1.18 4.18 9.92
CA ALA A 206 1.74 5.22 9.05
C ALA A 206 1.53 6.66 9.53
N GLU A 207 1.11 6.87 10.78
CA GLU A 207 0.73 8.16 11.35
C GLU A 207 1.89 8.91 12.07
N GLY A 208 1.69 10.19 12.41
CA GLY A 208 2.56 10.96 13.31
C GLY A 208 3.43 12.03 12.64
N ALA A 209 4.24 12.75 13.43
CA ALA A 209 5.13 13.79 12.91
C ALA A 209 6.32 13.21 12.13
N MET A 210 6.87 14.01 11.20
CA MET A 210 8.10 13.66 10.49
C MET A 210 9.27 13.53 11.49
N PRO A 211 9.98 12.39 11.53
CA PRO A 211 11.07 12.17 12.47
C PRO A 211 12.28 13.05 12.11
N HIS A 212 12.74 13.81 13.10
CA HIS A 212 13.97 14.59 13.04
C HIS A 212 14.72 14.39 14.36
N ALA A 213 16.04 14.33 14.30
CA ALA A 213 16.91 14.24 15.48
C ALA A 213 18.05 15.24 15.37
N LYS A 214 18.35 15.94 16.46
CA LYS A 214 19.50 16.83 16.59
C LYS A 214 20.58 16.12 17.36
N VAL A 215 21.81 16.17 16.87
CA VAL A 215 22.96 15.51 17.48
C VAL A 215 24.04 16.54 17.76
N ALA A 216 24.55 16.60 18.98
CA ALA A 216 25.55 17.58 19.42
C ALA A 216 26.99 17.15 19.05
N VAL A 217 27.22 16.78 17.79
CA VAL A 217 28.53 16.38 17.27
C VAL A 217 28.82 17.11 15.97
N LYS A 218 30.09 17.31 15.64
CA LYS A 218 30.47 17.93 14.36
C LYS A 218 30.39 16.95 13.20
N PHE A 219 30.22 17.47 12.00
CA PHE A 219 30.27 16.66 10.78
C PHE A 219 31.64 16.01 10.63
N CYS A 220 31.66 14.68 10.53
CA CYS A 220 32.86 13.89 10.32
C CYS A 220 32.60 12.86 9.20
N PRO A 221 33.20 13.03 8.01
CA PRO A 221 33.01 12.13 6.88
C PRO A 221 33.29 10.66 7.21
N GLU A 222 34.38 10.39 7.93
CA GLU A 222 34.77 9.01 8.27
C GLU A 222 33.75 8.35 9.19
N ARG A 223 33.24 9.09 10.18
CA ARG A 223 32.19 8.60 11.08
C ARG A 223 30.88 8.36 10.34
N ILE A 224 30.52 9.23 9.41
CA ILE A 224 29.28 9.08 8.63
C ILE A 224 29.37 7.86 7.70
N ARG A 225 30.55 7.56 7.13
CA ARG A 225 30.75 6.36 6.29
C ARG A 225 30.51 5.06 7.06
N THR A 226 30.73 5.02 8.37
CA THR A 226 30.49 3.80 9.18
C THR A 226 29.01 3.46 9.33
N LEU A 227 28.10 4.39 9.00
CA LEU A 227 26.66 4.15 9.00
C LEU A 227 26.22 3.19 7.89
N SER A 228 27.06 2.97 6.87
CA SER A 228 26.81 1.96 5.85
C SER A 228 26.75 0.57 6.48
N GLY A 229 25.63 -0.12 6.32
CA GLY A 229 25.36 -1.41 6.94
C GLY A 229 24.67 -1.35 8.30
N LEU A 230 24.43 -0.15 8.86
CA LEU A 230 23.62 0.02 10.07
C LEU A 230 22.24 -0.61 9.84
N LYS A 231 21.86 -1.56 10.70
CA LYS A 231 20.59 -2.27 10.60
C LYS A 231 20.05 -2.64 11.97
N GLU A 232 18.74 -2.67 12.07
CA GLU A 232 18.02 -3.28 13.19
C GLU A 232 16.92 -4.17 12.64
N VAL A 233 16.63 -5.26 13.37
CA VAL A 233 15.54 -6.19 13.08
C VAL A 233 14.81 -6.46 14.38
N TRP A 234 13.49 -6.40 14.35
CA TRP A 234 12.59 -6.71 15.45
C TRP A 234 11.38 -7.50 14.91
N PRO A 235 10.51 -8.08 15.76
CA PRO A 235 9.45 -8.99 15.31
C PRO A 235 8.55 -8.42 14.21
N GLU A 236 8.27 -7.12 14.23
CA GLU A 236 7.30 -6.49 13.33
C GLU A 236 7.94 -5.63 12.23
N GLY A 237 9.27 -5.55 12.18
CA GLY A 237 9.93 -4.70 11.20
C GLY A 237 11.45 -4.75 11.21
N ALA A 238 12.02 -4.06 10.24
CA ALA A 238 13.46 -3.93 10.09
C ALA A 238 13.80 -2.65 9.33
N PHE A 239 15.02 -2.16 9.52
CA PHE A 239 15.61 -1.21 8.58
C PHE A 239 17.08 -1.54 8.34
N VAL A 240 17.60 -1.04 7.21
CA VAL A 240 19.02 -1.08 6.88
C VAL A 240 19.42 0.16 6.09
N VAL A 241 20.48 0.83 6.53
CA VAL A 241 21.21 1.81 5.73
C VAL A 241 22.13 1.02 4.79
N LYS A 242 21.85 1.06 3.50
CA LYS A 242 22.60 0.29 2.49
C LYS A 242 23.84 1.02 1.99
N GLU A 243 23.71 2.31 1.76
CA GLU A 243 24.75 3.14 1.16
C GLU A 243 24.75 4.53 1.79
N VAL A 244 25.91 5.16 1.77
CA VAL A 244 26.15 6.50 2.27
C VAL A 244 26.83 7.30 1.17
N PHE A 245 26.23 8.43 0.81
CA PHE A 245 26.74 9.37 -0.17
C PHE A 245 27.13 10.66 0.54
N LEU A 246 28.34 11.15 0.32
CA LEU A 246 28.79 12.43 0.86
C LEU A 246 28.67 13.51 -0.20
N SER A 247 28.21 14.69 0.19
CA SER A 247 28.26 15.88 -0.65
C SER A 247 29.72 16.21 -1.00
N PRO A 248 30.00 16.64 -2.25
CA PRO A 248 31.32 17.13 -2.63
C PRO A 248 31.84 18.25 -1.73
N GLU A 249 30.94 19.08 -1.19
CA GLU A 249 31.27 20.19 -0.30
C GLU A 249 31.52 19.74 1.15
N GLY A 250 31.24 18.49 1.48
CA GLY A 250 31.54 17.89 2.79
C GLY A 250 30.65 18.35 3.95
N LYS A 251 29.50 18.99 3.68
CA LYS A 251 28.57 19.51 4.72
C LYS A 251 27.29 18.70 4.89
N THR A 252 27.08 17.71 4.04
CA THR A 252 25.85 16.92 4.00
C THR A 252 26.14 15.51 3.53
N ALA A 253 25.38 14.55 4.05
CA ALA A 253 25.37 13.17 3.60
C ALA A 253 23.95 12.70 3.34
N LEU A 254 23.81 11.81 2.37
CA LEU A 254 22.58 11.14 2.00
C LEU A 254 22.73 9.64 2.25
N LEU A 255 21.86 9.08 3.07
CA LEU A 255 21.90 7.68 3.47
C LEU A 255 20.76 6.96 2.78
N ARG A 256 21.08 5.99 1.93
CA ARG A 256 20.09 5.16 1.25
C ARG A 256 19.57 4.09 2.20
N THR A 257 18.29 4.17 2.56
CA THR A 257 17.71 3.33 3.61
C THR A 257 16.53 2.53 3.09
N PHE A 258 16.48 1.26 3.47
CA PHE A 258 15.36 0.37 3.22
C PHE A 258 14.74 0.01 4.55
N SER A 259 13.41 0.00 4.60
CA SER A 259 12.69 -0.49 5.77
C SER A 259 11.55 -1.41 5.39
N SER A 260 11.12 -2.21 6.36
CA SER A 260 9.94 -3.06 6.26
C SER A 260 9.18 -3.01 7.57
N ASP A 261 7.86 -2.84 7.51
CA ASP A 261 6.94 -2.94 8.65
C ASP A 261 5.76 -3.80 8.24
N ARG A 262 5.52 -4.93 8.94
CA ARG A 262 4.40 -5.85 8.68
C ARG A 262 4.24 -6.18 7.17
N GLY A 263 5.34 -6.52 6.51
CA GLY A 263 5.39 -6.88 5.08
C GLY A 263 5.37 -5.70 4.10
N PHE A 264 5.07 -4.48 4.55
CA PHE A 264 5.19 -3.29 3.71
C PHE A 264 6.63 -2.78 3.70
N SER A 265 7.24 -2.76 2.51
CA SER A 265 8.60 -2.29 2.33
C SER A 265 8.64 -0.94 1.64
N GLN A 266 9.57 -0.09 2.06
CA GLN A 266 9.78 1.22 1.46
C GLN A 266 11.26 1.59 1.43
N HIS A 267 11.59 2.47 0.48
CA HIS A 267 12.93 2.94 0.20
C HIS A 267 12.93 4.46 0.25
N PHE A 268 13.86 5.01 1.03
CA PHE A 268 13.93 6.44 1.28
C PHE A 268 15.36 6.86 1.59
N PHE A 269 15.57 8.16 1.66
CA PHE A 269 16.85 8.72 2.08
C PHE A 269 16.75 9.41 3.44
N ILE A 270 17.79 9.25 4.24
CA ILE A 270 18.02 10.05 5.45
C ILE A 270 19.12 11.06 5.10
N VAL A 271 18.89 12.33 5.41
CA VAL A 271 19.86 13.41 5.28
C VAL A 271 20.52 13.64 6.63
N VAL A 272 21.85 13.70 6.63
CA VAL A 272 22.66 14.18 7.76
C VAL A 272 23.34 15.47 7.32
N SER A 273 23.00 16.60 7.94
CA SER A 273 23.54 17.92 7.59
C SER A 273 23.99 18.69 8.83
N GLU A 274 24.95 19.60 8.69
CA GLU A 274 25.26 20.57 9.75
C GLU A 274 24.04 21.42 10.10
N TYR A 275 23.81 21.64 11.40
CA TYR A 275 22.74 22.48 11.92
C TYR A 275 23.15 23.09 13.25
N GLY A 276 23.40 24.40 13.26
CA GLY A 276 23.99 25.08 14.42
C GLY A 276 25.37 24.51 14.75
N ASP A 277 25.61 24.18 16.02
CA ASP A 277 26.86 23.57 16.51
C ASP A 277 26.88 22.03 16.40
N GLY A 278 25.90 21.43 15.70
CA GLY A 278 25.72 19.99 15.62
C GLY A 278 25.27 19.49 14.25
N LEU A 279 24.64 18.32 14.25
CA LEU A 279 24.03 17.69 13.08
C LEU A 279 22.51 17.63 13.22
N LEU A 280 21.84 17.71 12.08
CA LEU A 280 20.44 17.36 11.90
C LEU A 280 20.35 16.06 11.10
N VAL A 281 19.65 15.07 11.66
CA VAL A 281 19.32 13.80 11.01
C VAL A 281 17.82 13.82 10.72
N GLN A 282 17.46 13.74 9.45
CA GLN A 282 16.07 13.88 9.01
C GLN A 282 15.80 13.09 7.73
N LEU A 283 14.53 12.94 7.37
CA LEU A 283 14.18 12.36 6.07
C LEU A 283 14.46 13.35 4.95
N ASP A 284 14.91 12.82 3.83
CA ASP A 284 15.01 13.57 2.58
C ASP A 284 13.64 13.98 2.07
N SER A 285 13.55 15.21 1.57
CA SER A 285 12.32 15.81 1.05
C SER A 285 11.83 15.22 -0.28
N ALA A 286 12.69 14.55 -1.06
CA ALA A 286 12.30 14.00 -2.36
C ALA A 286 11.70 12.59 -2.26
N SER A 287 12.11 11.78 -1.28
CA SER A 287 11.65 10.39 -1.15
C SER A 287 10.35 10.16 -0.38
N VAL A 288 9.87 11.17 0.39
CA VAL A 288 8.64 11.20 1.20
C VAL A 288 8.04 9.80 1.52
N PRO A 289 8.67 9.02 2.42
CA PRO A 289 8.14 7.73 2.83
C PRO A 289 6.92 7.87 3.75
N PHE A 290 6.15 6.79 3.91
CA PHE A 290 5.17 6.73 4.99
C PHE A 290 5.90 6.69 6.34
N ARG A 291 5.32 7.35 7.35
CA ARG A 291 5.94 7.58 8.66
C ARG A 291 5.80 6.36 9.59
N THR A 292 6.22 5.19 9.11
CA THR A 292 6.10 3.91 9.81
C THR A 292 7.09 3.80 10.99
N PRO A 293 6.87 2.87 11.93
CA PRO A 293 7.80 2.63 13.04
C PRO A 293 9.24 2.39 12.58
N ALA A 294 9.47 1.61 11.50
CA ALA A 294 10.81 1.38 11.00
C ALA A 294 11.48 2.65 10.44
N VAL A 295 10.72 3.53 9.78
CA VAL A 295 11.25 4.82 9.28
C VAL A 295 11.67 5.71 10.44
N LYS A 296 10.81 5.86 11.46
CA LYS A 296 11.12 6.62 12.67
C LYS A 296 12.35 6.07 13.37
N ARG A 297 12.38 4.74 13.56
CA ARG A 297 13.50 4.04 14.19
C ARG A 297 14.80 4.23 13.42
N ALA A 298 14.78 4.13 12.08
CA ALA A 298 15.96 4.35 11.26
C ALA A 298 16.60 5.74 11.50
N VAL A 299 15.79 6.80 11.55
CA VAL A 299 16.26 8.17 11.83
C VAL A 299 16.90 8.27 13.22
N PHE A 300 16.23 7.76 14.26
CA PHE A 300 16.75 7.82 15.63
C PHE A 300 17.98 6.93 15.83
N SER A 301 18.06 5.77 15.19
CA SER A 301 19.21 4.88 15.27
C SER A 301 20.43 5.45 14.55
N VAL A 302 20.24 6.15 13.42
CA VAL A 302 21.31 6.92 12.77
C VAL A 302 21.84 8.00 13.72
N ALA A 303 20.94 8.77 14.34
CA ALA A 303 21.34 9.81 15.30
C ALA A 303 22.13 9.22 16.48
N LYS A 304 21.64 8.13 17.07
CA LYS A 304 22.32 7.43 18.17
C LYS A 304 23.70 6.89 17.76
N ALA A 305 23.84 6.33 16.56
CA ALA A 305 25.12 5.86 16.05
C ALA A 305 26.13 7.01 15.87
N LEU A 306 25.64 8.18 15.44
CA LEU A 306 26.39 9.43 15.37
C LEU A 306 26.65 10.07 16.74
N GLU A 307 26.09 9.60 17.84
CA GLU A 307 26.46 10.05 19.20
C GLU A 307 27.53 9.14 19.80
N ALA A 308 27.47 7.84 19.50
CA ALA A 308 28.32 6.83 20.13
C ALA A 308 29.72 6.66 19.50
N GLY A 309 29.91 6.98 18.22
CA GLY A 309 31.20 6.83 17.51
C GLY A 309 32.19 7.97 17.69
#